data_AF-A0A1H6MF48-F1
#
_entry.id   AF-A0A1H6MF48-F1
#
_cell.length_a   1.000
_cell.length_b   1.000
_cell.length_c   1.000
_cell.angle_alpha   90.00
_cell.angle_beta   90.00
_cell.angle_gamma   90.00
#
_symmetry.space_group_name_H-M   'P 1'
#
loop_
_entity.id
_entity.type
_entity.pdbx_description
1 polymer ?
#
loop_
_entity_poly.entity_id
_entity_poly.type
_entity_poly.pdbx_seq_one_letter_code
_entity_poly.pdbx_strand_id
1 'polypeptide(L)'
;MKKYFLIALAAISLVSCEEELTTNTPTFEAMNSYTFWRATKIAANFNDGDLVIVGANDTENITLYIEDYELGQEYTLGTSNYNVATYSKVENDTVYRYSTSSSTGKGYIKLEPIENQVPGTISGTFYAEMVPVDATMVLPDREVVNFNKGVFFRIPITYPPVENPEIPENPETPEDPETPQP
;
A
#
# COMPACT_ATOMS: atom_id res chain seq x y z
N MET A 1 -34.46 -25.39 -47.18
CA MET A 1 -33.24 -24.89 -46.50
C MET A 1 -33.58 -23.72 -45.56
N LYS A 2 -34.39 -23.95 -44.52
CA LYS A 2 -34.78 -22.93 -43.51
C LYS A 2 -34.68 -23.43 -42.05
N LYS A 3 -34.46 -24.74 -41.86
CA LYS A 3 -34.43 -25.40 -40.53
C LYS A 3 -33.06 -25.32 -39.85
N TYR A 4 -32.00 -25.13 -40.63
CA TYR A 4 -30.62 -25.01 -40.11
C TYR A 4 -30.22 -23.57 -39.78
N PHE A 5 -31.01 -22.57 -40.19
CA PHE A 5 -30.73 -21.17 -39.91
C PHE A 5 -30.82 -20.85 -38.41
N LEU A 6 -31.79 -21.45 -37.72
CA LEU A 6 -31.95 -21.30 -36.27
C LEU A 6 -30.81 -21.96 -35.48
N ILE A 7 -30.29 -23.09 -35.98
CA ILE A 7 -29.18 -23.81 -35.33
C ILE A 7 -27.86 -23.04 -35.52
N ALA A 8 -27.64 -22.45 -36.70
CA ALA A 8 -26.48 -21.60 -36.95
C ALA A 8 -26.51 -20.30 -36.12
N LEU A 9 -27.70 -19.74 -35.88
CA LEU A 9 -27.84 -18.52 -35.08
C LEU A 9 -27.62 -18.76 -33.56
N ALA A 10 -27.95 -19.96 -33.07
CA ALA A 10 -27.72 -20.36 -31.68
C ALA A 10 -26.25 -20.70 -31.36
N ALA A 11 -25.44 -21.05 -32.38
CA ALA A 11 -24.02 -21.35 -32.18
C ALA A 11 -23.16 -20.09 -31.97
N ILE A 12 -23.61 -18.93 -32.45
CA ILE A 12 -22.85 -17.66 -32.39
C ILE A 12 -23.03 -16.97 -31.02
N SER A 13 -24.08 -17.29 -30.27
CA SER A 13 -24.31 -16.73 -28.92
C SER A 13 -23.46 -17.37 -27.81
N LEU A 14 -22.71 -18.45 -28.11
CA LEU A 14 -21.82 -19.12 -27.16
C LEU A 14 -20.40 -18.54 -27.17
N VAL A 15 -20.09 -17.63 -28.10
CA VAL A 15 -18.90 -16.78 -28.02
C VAL A 15 -19.23 -15.59 -27.12
N SER A 16 -19.64 -15.87 -25.88
CA SER A 16 -19.57 -14.86 -24.83
C SER A 16 -18.10 -14.54 -24.68
N CYS A 17 -17.74 -13.27 -24.89
CA CYS A 17 -16.44 -12.76 -24.53
C CYS A 17 -16.11 -13.28 -23.12
N GLU A 18 -15.11 -14.15 -23.02
CA GLU A 18 -14.27 -14.13 -21.84
C GLU A 18 -13.65 -12.73 -21.85
N GLU A 19 -14.34 -11.77 -21.24
CA GLU A 19 -13.60 -10.67 -20.65
C GLU A 19 -12.73 -11.34 -19.59
N GLU A 20 -11.45 -11.56 -19.93
CA GLU A 20 -10.43 -11.46 -18.91
C GLU A 20 -10.62 -10.09 -18.27
N LEU A 21 -11.45 -10.04 -17.23
CA LEU A 21 -11.40 -8.98 -16.24
C LEU A 21 -10.08 -9.19 -15.48
N THR A 22 -8.96 -8.93 -16.15
CA THR A 22 -7.73 -8.51 -15.50
C THR A 22 -8.04 -7.13 -14.90
N THR A 23 -8.70 -7.12 -13.75
CA THR A 23 -8.84 -5.91 -12.96
C THR A 23 -7.44 -5.56 -12.46
N ASN A 24 -6.73 -4.79 -13.29
CA ASN A 24 -5.47 -4.13 -13.00
C ASN A 24 -5.70 -3.03 -11.96
N THR A 25 -6.30 -3.38 -10.83
CA THR A 25 -6.62 -2.44 -9.76
C THR A 25 -5.76 -2.75 -8.56
N PRO A 26 -4.77 -1.89 -8.29
CA PRO A 26 -4.23 -1.77 -6.96
C PRO A 26 -5.36 -1.70 -5.92
N THR A 27 -5.24 -2.40 -4.80
CA THR A 27 -6.23 -2.34 -3.72
C THR A 27 -5.57 -2.41 -2.36
N PHE A 28 -6.24 -1.83 -1.38
CA PHE A 28 -6.02 -2.05 0.03
C PHE A 28 -7.40 -2.23 0.66
N GLU A 29 -7.69 -3.45 1.12
CA GLU A 29 -8.99 -3.81 1.67
C GLU A 29 -8.85 -4.82 2.81
N ALA A 30 -9.85 -4.86 3.69
CA ALA A 30 -9.87 -5.72 4.86
C ALA A 30 -11.28 -5.81 5.43
N MET A 31 -11.49 -6.74 6.36
CA MET A 31 -12.63 -6.73 7.26
C MET A 31 -12.24 -5.95 8.52
N ASN A 32 -12.87 -4.80 8.77
CA ASN A 32 -12.76 -4.09 10.05
C ASN A 32 -13.83 -4.65 11.00
N SER A 33 -13.42 -5.56 11.88
CA SER A 33 -14.28 -6.45 12.66
C SER A 33 -15.19 -7.25 11.72
N TYR A 34 -16.45 -6.83 11.57
CA TYR A 34 -17.46 -7.48 10.73
C TYR A 34 -17.86 -6.66 9.51
N THR A 35 -17.27 -5.48 9.32
CA THR A 35 -17.60 -4.57 8.21
C THR A 35 -16.51 -4.59 7.16
N PHE A 36 -16.89 -4.75 5.89
CA PHE A 36 -15.94 -4.62 4.79
C PHE A 36 -15.42 -3.20 4.71
N TRP A 37 -14.10 -3.05 4.63
CA TRP A 37 -13.41 -1.78 4.55
C TRP A 37 -12.48 -1.78 3.35
N ARG A 38 -12.49 -0.68 2.59
CA ARG A 38 -11.64 -0.50 1.41
C ARG A 38 -11.13 0.92 1.36
N ALA A 39 -9.83 1.06 1.12
CA ALA A 39 -9.20 2.34 0.91
C ALA A 39 -9.65 2.96 -0.44
N THR A 40 -9.85 4.27 -0.46
CA THR A 40 -10.01 5.06 -1.69
C THR A 40 -8.71 5.75 -2.10
N LYS A 41 -7.73 5.82 -1.19
CA LYS A 41 -6.39 6.37 -1.37
C LYS A 41 -5.37 5.34 -0.89
N ILE A 42 -4.39 5.01 -1.71
CA ILE A 42 -3.35 4.03 -1.40
C ILE A 42 -1.99 4.55 -1.82
N ALA A 43 -0.96 4.21 -1.05
CA ALA A 43 0.43 4.53 -1.37
C ALA A 43 1.35 3.48 -0.74
N ALA A 44 2.48 3.20 -1.39
CA ALA A 44 3.59 2.47 -0.79
C ALA A 44 4.87 3.26 -1.02
N ASN A 45 5.66 3.43 0.04
CA ASN A 45 6.96 4.11 -0.03
C ASN A 45 8.04 3.21 0.55
N PHE A 46 9.23 3.33 -0.01
CA PHE A 46 10.43 2.69 0.49
C PHE A 46 11.46 3.76 0.82
N ASN A 47 12.08 3.66 2.00
CA ASN A 47 13.22 4.50 2.35
C ASN A 47 14.23 3.70 3.18
N ASP A 48 15.49 3.64 2.74
CA ASP A 48 16.61 3.06 3.50
C ASP A 48 16.41 1.65 4.07
N GLY A 49 15.56 0.81 3.47
CA GLY A 49 15.24 -0.53 3.99
C GLY A 49 13.79 -0.64 4.46
N ASP A 50 13.18 0.47 4.85
CA ASP A 50 11.85 0.50 5.46
C ASP A 50 10.75 0.57 4.41
N LEU A 51 9.66 -0.15 4.67
CA LEU A 51 8.47 -0.17 3.84
C LEU A 51 7.29 0.41 4.60
N VAL A 52 6.66 1.42 3.99
CA VAL A 52 5.43 2.05 4.50
C VAL A 52 4.32 1.86 3.49
N ILE A 53 3.25 1.17 3.89
CA ILE A 53 2.06 0.97 3.07
C ILE A 53 0.88 1.68 3.74
N VAL A 54 0.21 2.55 2.99
CA VAL A 54 -0.92 3.34 3.49
C VAL A 54 -2.17 3.00 2.70
N GLY A 55 -3.26 2.75 3.44
CA GLY A 55 -4.62 2.72 2.91
C GLY A 55 -5.48 3.73 3.67
N ALA A 56 -6.21 4.59 2.96
CA ALA A 56 -7.06 5.59 3.58
C ALA A 56 -8.37 5.80 2.82
N ASN A 57 -9.40 6.27 3.53
CA ASN A 57 -10.57 6.92 2.97
C ASN A 57 -10.63 8.38 3.43
N ASP A 58 -11.80 9.02 3.43
CA ASP A 58 -11.90 10.44 3.82
C ASP A 58 -11.82 10.67 5.33
N THR A 59 -12.11 9.66 6.14
CA THR A 59 -12.15 9.77 7.60
C THR A 59 -11.19 8.83 8.31
N GLU A 60 -10.73 7.78 7.64
CA GLU A 60 -9.93 6.71 8.22
C GLU A 60 -8.61 6.52 7.48
N ASN A 61 -7.56 6.18 8.22
CA ASN A 61 -6.23 5.88 7.69
C ASN A 61 -5.65 4.67 8.41
N ILE A 62 -5.08 3.73 7.65
CA ILE A 62 -4.31 2.60 8.12
C ILE A 62 -2.91 2.72 7.53
N THR A 63 -1.89 2.57 8.37
CA THR A 63 -0.50 2.52 7.95
C THR A 63 0.13 1.24 8.45
N LEU A 64 0.76 0.49 7.54
CA LEU A 64 1.58 -0.67 7.83
C LEU A 64 3.04 -0.26 7.65
N TYR A 65 3.84 -0.42 8.70
CA TYR A 65 5.27 -0.14 8.72
C TYR A 65 6.04 -1.44 8.96
N ILE A 66 7.10 -1.63 8.17
CA ILE A 66 8.05 -2.74 8.28
C ILE A 66 9.46 -2.15 8.18
N GLU A 67 10.28 -2.35 9.20
CA GLU A 67 11.72 -2.05 9.15
C GLU A 67 12.45 -3.14 8.37
N ASP A 68 13.43 -2.75 7.54
CA ASP A 68 14.30 -3.66 6.79
C ASP A 68 13.53 -4.81 6.09
N TYR A 69 12.62 -4.46 5.20
CA TYR A 69 11.71 -5.44 4.60
C TYR A 69 12.42 -6.40 3.62
N GLU A 70 11.88 -7.61 3.53
CA GLU A 70 12.26 -8.70 2.65
C GLU A 70 10.98 -9.37 2.12
N LEU A 71 10.95 -9.63 0.81
CA LEU A 71 9.80 -10.27 0.17
C LEU A 71 9.65 -11.73 0.63
N GLY A 72 8.40 -12.20 0.73
CA GLY A 72 8.08 -13.55 1.19
C GLY A 72 8.13 -13.76 2.71
N GLN A 73 8.52 -12.74 3.48
CA GLN A 73 8.57 -12.82 4.94
C GLN A 73 7.24 -12.43 5.61
N GLU A 74 7.07 -12.91 6.84
CA GLU A 74 5.99 -12.53 7.74
C GLU A 74 6.57 -11.78 8.95
N TYR A 75 5.99 -10.61 9.23
CA TYR A 75 6.42 -9.67 10.24
C TYR A 75 5.42 -9.63 11.38
N THR A 76 5.83 -10.10 12.56
CA THR A 76 4.96 -10.09 13.75
C THR A 76 4.76 -8.67 14.25
N LEU A 77 3.52 -8.33 14.60
CA LEU A 77 3.13 -7.05 15.21
C LEU A 77 2.91 -7.18 16.72
N GLY A 78 3.12 -6.09 17.46
CA GLY A 78 2.83 -6.01 18.90
C GLY A 78 3.93 -6.55 19.83
N THR A 79 5.04 -7.04 19.27
CA THR A 79 6.20 -7.54 20.03
C THR A 79 7.36 -6.55 20.07
N SER A 80 7.42 -5.61 19.13
CA SER A 80 8.44 -4.56 19.01
C SER A 80 7.84 -3.30 18.38
N ASN A 81 8.68 -2.30 18.10
CA ASN A 81 8.31 -1.13 17.30
C ASN A 81 8.90 -1.15 15.88
N TYR A 82 9.51 -2.26 15.47
CA TYR A 82 10.12 -2.43 14.15
C TYR A 82 9.08 -2.79 13.08
N ASN A 83 7.97 -3.42 13.48
CA ASN A 83 6.83 -3.69 12.60
C ASN A 83 5.57 -3.24 13.30
N VAL A 84 4.85 -2.29 12.70
CA VAL A 84 3.73 -1.61 13.36
C VAL A 84 2.59 -1.38 12.37
N ALA A 85 1.38 -1.75 12.76
CA ALA A 85 0.16 -1.24 12.17
C ALA A 85 -0.38 -0.09 13.02
N THR A 86 -0.73 1.01 12.38
CA THR A 86 -1.44 2.12 13.02
C THR A 86 -2.75 2.40 12.30
N TYR A 87 -3.71 2.92 13.06
CA TYR A 87 -4.98 3.38 12.54
C TYR A 87 -5.35 4.72 13.14
N SER A 88 -5.95 5.59 12.32
CA SER A 88 -6.61 6.79 12.80
C SER A 88 -7.98 6.99 12.18
N LYS A 89 -8.88 7.59 12.94
CA LYS A 89 -10.22 7.99 12.49
C LYS A 89 -10.56 9.39 12.98
N VAL A 90 -11.13 10.19 12.09
CA VAL A 90 -11.72 11.49 12.43
C VAL A 90 -13.23 11.34 12.56
N GLU A 91 -13.78 11.69 13.72
CA GLU A 91 -15.22 11.67 13.98
C GLU A 91 -15.56 12.80 14.95
N ASN A 92 -16.53 13.67 14.59
CA ASN A 92 -16.95 14.83 15.39
C ASN A 92 -15.76 15.70 15.85
N ASP A 93 -14.89 16.09 14.90
CA ASP A 93 -13.66 16.87 15.13
C ASP A 93 -12.64 16.23 16.11
N THR A 94 -12.86 14.96 16.47
CA THR A 94 -11.98 14.19 17.34
C THR A 94 -11.15 13.21 16.51
N VAL A 95 -9.84 13.12 16.78
CA VAL A 95 -8.94 12.17 16.11
C VAL A 95 -8.60 11.03 17.06
N TYR A 96 -9.11 9.86 16.75
CA TYR A 96 -8.81 8.62 17.46
C TYR A 96 -7.58 7.96 16.84
N ARG A 97 -6.70 7.37 17.66
CA ARG A 97 -5.45 6.74 17.22
C ARG A 97 -5.24 5.40 17.89
N TYR A 98 -4.86 4.41 17.10
CA TYR A 98 -4.65 3.03 17.52
C TYR A 98 -3.33 2.48 16.95
N SER A 99 -2.69 1.55 17.66
CA SER A 99 -1.39 0.98 17.26
C SER A 99 -1.20 -0.48 17.71
N THR A 100 -0.35 -1.21 16.99
CA THR A 100 0.31 -2.45 17.45
C THR A 100 1.77 -2.16 17.83
N SER A 101 2.01 -1.34 18.86
CA SER A 101 3.36 -1.03 19.35
C SER A 101 3.89 -2.13 20.28
N SER A 102 5.14 -2.01 20.73
CA SER A 102 5.74 -2.95 21.68
C SER A 102 4.83 -3.24 22.87
N SER A 103 4.51 -4.52 23.08
CA SER A 103 3.62 -5.04 24.13
C SER A 103 2.13 -4.66 24.01
N THR A 104 1.70 -4.14 22.86
CA THR A 104 0.32 -3.68 22.62
C THR A 104 -0.22 -4.13 21.28
N GLY A 105 -1.50 -4.50 21.23
CA GLY A 105 -2.09 -5.08 20.05
C GLY A 105 -1.40 -6.39 19.63
N LYS A 106 -1.73 -6.88 18.45
CA LYS A 106 -1.13 -8.08 17.86
C LYS A 106 -1.45 -8.19 16.38
N GLY A 107 -0.71 -9.03 15.68
CA GLY A 107 -1.02 -9.38 14.30
C GLY A 107 0.21 -9.71 13.48
N TYR A 108 0.07 -9.60 12.17
CA TYR A 108 1.17 -9.77 11.23
C TYR A 108 0.98 -8.94 9.97
N ILE A 109 2.10 -8.64 9.30
CA ILE A 109 2.14 -8.23 7.91
C ILE A 109 2.92 -9.30 7.15
N LYS A 110 2.39 -9.80 6.04
CA LYS A 110 3.05 -10.83 5.23
C LYS A 110 3.17 -10.34 3.80
N LEU A 111 4.41 -10.27 3.31
CA LEU A 111 4.70 -9.88 1.93
C LEU A 111 4.63 -11.11 1.03
N GLU A 112 4.05 -10.96 -0.16
CA GLU A 112 4.15 -12.00 -1.19
C GLU A 112 5.62 -12.22 -1.58
N PRO A 113 6.03 -13.46 -1.90
CA PRO A 113 7.38 -13.75 -2.35
C PRO A 113 7.62 -13.12 -3.73
N ILE A 114 8.89 -12.93 -4.10
CA ILE A 114 9.29 -12.18 -5.29
C ILE A 114 8.63 -12.69 -6.59
N GLU A 115 8.43 -14.01 -6.72
CA GLU A 115 7.78 -14.62 -7.88
C GLU A 115 6.30 -14.26 -8.04
N ASN A 116 5.64 -13.80 -6.97
CA ASN A 116 4.24 -13.37 -6.96
C ASN A 116 4.10 -11.83 -7.00
N GLN A 117 5.20 -11.09 -6.88
CA GLN A 117 5.20 -9.63 -6.99
C GLN A 117 5.15 -9.20 -8.44
N VAL A 118 4.45 -8.09 -8.71
CA VAL A 118 4.58 -7.37 -9.98
C VAL A 118 5.67 -6.31 -9.82
N PRO A 119 6.68 -6.23 -10.71
CA PRO A 119 7.75 -5.25 -10.62
C PRO A 119 7.23 -3.81 -10.45
N GLY A 120 7.81 -3.06 -9.52
CA GLY A 120 7.40 -1.69 -9.20
C GLY A 120 6.15 -1.58 -8.31
N THR A 121 5.62 -2.71 -7.82
CA THR A 121 4.48 -2.74 -6.90
C THR A 121 4.77 -3.62 -5.69
N ILE A 122 3.97 -3.47 -4.64
CA ILE A 122 3.99 -4.35 -3.47
C ILE A 122 2.63 -5.00 -3.24
N SER A 123 2.65 -6.29 -2.93
CA SER A 123 1.49 -7.11 -2.59
C SER A 123 1.73 -7.95 -1.35
N GLY A 124 0.65 -8.27 -0.64
CA GLY A 124 0.70 -9.06 0.58
C GLY A 124 -0.63 -9.06 1.33
N THR A 125 -0.58 -9.63 2.52
CA THR A 125 -1.72 -9.75 3.43
C THR A 125 -1.36 -9.24 4.80
N PHE A 126 -2.38 -8.90 5.59
CA PHE A 126 -2.16 -8.48 6.97
C PHE A 126 -3.33 -8.82 7.87
N TYR A 127 -3.03 -8.91 9.15
CA TYR A 127 -3.98 -8.92 10.24
C TYR A 127 -3.44 -8.00 11.32
N ALA A 128 -4.28 -7.10 11.84
CA ALA A 128 -3.89 -6.17 12.89
C ALA A 128 -5.04 -5.96 13.87
N GLU A 129 -4.78 -6.25 15.13
CA GLU A 129 -5.62 -5.87 16.25
C GLU A 129 -4.90 -4.78 17.04
N MET A 130 -5.35 -3.54 16.86
CA MET A 130 -4.71 -2.34 17.39
C MET A 130 -5.49 -1.79 18.59
N VAL A 131 -4.76 -1.33 19.60
CA VAL A 131 -5.33 -0.75 20.82
C VAL A 131 -5.16 0.78 20.81
N PRO A 132 -5.97 1.53 21.59
CA PRO A 132 -5.87 2.99 21.65
C PRO A 132 -4.48 3.44 22.10
N VAL A 133 -3.92 4.44 21.42
CA VAL A 133 -2.65 5.07 21.84
C VAL A 133 -2.86 5.88 23.12
N ASP A 134 -4.02 6.51 23.25
CA ASP A 134 -4.48 7.17 24.47
C ASP A 134 -5.74 6.44 24.96
N ALA A 135 -5.66 5.86 26.16
CA ALA A 135 -6.73 5.07 26.76
C ALA A 135 -8.00 5.88 27.07
N THR A 136 -7.93 7.21 27.04
CA THR A 136 -9.10 8.10 27.18
C THR A 136 -9.74 8.46 25.84
N MET A 137 -9.03 8.22 24.72
CA MET A 137 -9.45 8.55 23.37
C MET A 137 -9.86 7.28 22.61
N VAL A 138 -10.98 6.71 23.03
CA VAL A 138 -11.52 5.46 22.49
C VAL A 138 -12.76 5.73 21.64
N LEU A 139 -12.85 5.08 20.48
CA LEU A 139 -14.03 5.14 19.62
C LEU A 139 -15.28 4.69 20.40
N PRO A 140 -16.41 5.41 20.29
CA PRO A 140 -17.62 5.09 21.04
C PRO A 140 -18.20 3.69 20.78
N ASP A 141 -17.94 3.13 19.59
CA ASP A 141 -18.48 1.85 19.14
C ASP A 141 -17.52 0.66 19.37
N ARG A 142 -16.25 0.90 19.69
CA ARG A 142 -15.24 -0.16 19.86
C ARG A 142 -14.01 0.27 20.67
N GLU A 143 -13.57 -0.62 21.55
CA GLU A 143 -12.32 -0.45 22.30
C GLU A 143 -11.07 -0.79 21.50
N VAL A 144 -11.21 -1.66 20.51
CA VAL A 144 -10.11 -2.23 19.72
C VAL A 144 -10.47 -2.12 18.23
N VAL A 145 -9.48 -1.77 17.41
CA VAL A 145 -9.63 -1.76 15.95
C VAL A 145 -9.03 -3.04 15.40
N ASN A 146 -9.86 -3.86 14.75
CA ASN A 146 -9.46 -5.18 14.26
C ASN A 146 -9.59 -5.22 12.74
N PHE A 147 -8.48 -5.11 12.01
CA PHE A 147 -8.46 -5.42 10.59
C PHE A 147 -8.03 -6.87 10.40
N ASN A 148 -8.95 -7.71 9.91
CA ASN A 148 -8.71 -9.10 9.58
C ASN A 148 -8.91 -9.36 8.09
N LYS A 149 -8.30 -10.43 7.58
CA LYS A 149 -8.30 -10.78 6.15
C LYS A 149 -7.87 -9.59 5.28
N GLY A 150 -6.88 -8.83 5.75
CA GLY A 150 -6.37 -7.68 5.05
C GLY A 150 -5.55 -8.07 3.84
N VAL A 151 -5.74 -7.35 2.74
CA VAL A 151 -5.03 -7.53 1.47
C VAL A 151 -4.59 -6.17 0.98
N PHE A 152 -3.31 -6.05 0.63
CA PHE A 152 -2.80 -5.00 -0.24
C PHE A 152 -2.28 -5.66 -1.50
N PHE A 153 -2.75 -5.22 -2.66
CA PHE A 153 -2.44 -5.88 -3.92
C PHE A 153 -1.97 -4.85 -4.92
N ARG A 154 -0.79 -5.10 -5.50
CA ARG A 154 -0.18 -4.29 -6.57
C ARG A 154 -0.16 -2.79 -6.27
N ILE A 155 0.11 -2.40 -5.02
CA ILE A 155 0.23 -0.98 -4.67
C ILE A 155 1.51 -0.44 -5.32
N PRO A 156 1.46 0.61 -6.17
CA PRO A 156 2.66 1.18 -6.76
C PRO A 156 3.61 1.72 -5.70
N ILE A 157 4.91 1.41 -5.84
CA ILE A 157 5.95 1.91 -4.95
C ILE A 157 6.46 3.24 -5.49
N THR A 158 6.39 4.29 -4.67
CA THR A 158 7.06 5.56 -4.95
C THR A 158 8.42 5.59 -4.27
N TYR A 159 9.46 5.88 -5.05
CA TYR A 159 10.79 6.17 -4.51
C TYR A 159 10.83 7.63 -4.05
N PRO A 160 11.34 7.94 -2.85
CA PRO A 160 11.68 9.31 -2.52
C PRO A 160 12.67 9.83 -3.58
N PRO A 161 12.59 11.11 -3.97
CA PRO A 161 13.57 11.69 -4.87
C PRO A 161 14.97 11.50 -4.26
N VAL A 162 15.86 10.83 -4.99
CA VAL A 162 17.27 10.77 -4.63
C VAL A 162 17.79 12.21 -4.65
N GLU A 163 18.15 12.79 -3.50
CA GLU A 163 18.93 14.03 -3.47
C GLU A 163 20.26 13.73 -4.18
N ASN A 164 20.39 14.20 -5.42
CA ASN A 164 21.62 14.07 -6.18
C ASN A 164 22.72 14.83 -5.42
N PRO A 165 23.81 14.19 -4.98
CA PRO A 165 24.93 14.92 -4.39
C PRO A 165 25.46 15.88 -5.46
N GLU A 166 25.39 17.18 -5.18
CA GLU A 166 25.85 18.24 -6.07
C GLU A 166 27.25 17.89 -6.59
N ILE A 167 27.35 17.66 -7.90
CA ILE A 167 28.64 17.48 -8.58
C ILE A 167 29.36 18.82 -8.42
N PRO A 168 30.54 18.89 -7.78
CA PRO A 168 31.24 20.16 -7.65
C PRO A 168 31.63 20.65 -9.04
N GLU A 169 31.13 21.82 -9.43
CA GLU A 169 31.56 22.50 -10.66
C GLU A 169 33.07 22.74 -10.58
N ASN A 170 33.82 22.05 -11.45
CA ASN A 170 35.27 22.23 -11.58
C ASN A 170 35.55 23.60 -12.25
N PRO A 171 36.63 24.32 -11.87
CA PRO A 171 36.75 25.74 -12.10
C PRO A 171 37.11 26.09 -13.54
N GLU A 172 36.66 27.28 -13.93
CA GLU A 172 36.72 27.90 -15.25
C GLU A 172 38.07 27.74 -15.97
N THR A 173 38.00 27.42 -17.26
CA THR A 173 39.15 27.36 -18.17
C THR A 173 39.56 28.78 -18.56
N PRO A 174 40.86 29.14 -18.61
CA PRO A 174 41.28 30.53 -18.87
C PRO A 174 40.99 30.95 -20.32
N GLU A 175 40.46 32.17 -20.50
CA GLU A 175 40.27 32.82 -21.80
C GLU A 175 41.61 33.07 -22.53
N ASP A 176 41.67 32.71 -23.81
CA ASP A 176 42.78 32.97 -24.75
C ASP A 176 42.76 34.45 -25.20
N PRO A 177 43.90 35.15 -25.36
CA PRO A 177 43.90 36.60 -25.57
C PRO A 177 43.62 36.96 -27.04
N GLU A 178 42.79 38.01 -27.22
CA GLU A 178 42.47 38.62 -28.51
C GLU A 178 43.71 38.94 -29.34
N THR A 179 43.65 38.59 -30.62
CA THR A 179 44.59 39.05 -31.66
C THR A 179 44.19 40.45 -32.15
N PRO A 180 45.13 41.40 -32.34
CA PRO A 180 44.80 42.74 -32.81
C PRO A 180 44.64 42.77 -34.34
N GLN A 181 43.58 43.42 -34.82
CA GLN A 181 43.32 43.69 -36.24
C GLN A 181 43.96 45.03 -36.70
N PRO A 182 44.29 45.17 -38.00
CA PRO A 182 45.25 46.16 -38.54
C PRO A 182 44.79 47.61 -38.59
#